data_AF-A0A838RF79-F1
#
_entry.id   AF-A0A838RF79-F1
#
_cell.length_a   1.000
_cell.length_b   1.000
_cell.length_c   1.000
_cell.angle_alpha   90.00
_cell.angle_beta   90.00
_cell.angle_gamma   90.00
#
_symmetry.space_group_name_H-M   'P 1'
#
loop_
_entity.id
_entity.type
_entity.pdbx_description
1 polymer ?
#
loop_
_entity_poly.entity_id
_entity_poly.type
_entity_poly.pdbx_seq_one_letter_code
_entity_poly.pdbx_strand_id
1 'polypeptide(L)'
;VSTVFGRMEIPRYLSGIVAGSATESNIIGYVAAFDIPEVVRGINAFTLGVRSVNPEAEVHVTYTNTWFDPPRERTIAQALLDQGADVIAQHQDSTEPQKAARDTDTLSIGYHSDMSRFVGESVLTSPVWTWEEKYTEIVQQVLDGSYQSESYYGVEVVKLAPFSSLVESESSILVEAQDAAIRAGTADVFCGPILSNTGVLVVAEGKCLTDAELLSMDWYVEGVVGDAPAQAKEGLGESSNKIPAWKISE
;
A
#
# COMPACT_ATOMS: atom_id res chain seq x y z
N VAL A 1 21.95 3.88 -16.20
CA VAL A 1 21.42 4.22 -14.86
C VAL A 1 20.25 3.30 -14.64
N SER A 2 20.30 2.47 -13.60
CA SER A 2 19.23 1.51 -13.34
C SER A 2 18.14 2.12 -12.47
N THR A 3 16.90 1.72 -12.73
CA THR A 3 15.76 2.04 -11.88
C THR A 3 15.26 0.72 -11.32
N VAL A 4 15.33 0.57 -10.00
CA VAL A 4 14.92 -0.66 -9.29
C VAL A 4 13.87 -0.27 -8.29
N PHE A 5 12.65 -0.77 -8.49
CA PHE A 5 11.51 -0.47 -7.65
C PHE A 5 10.68 -1.73 -7.41
N GLY A 6 9.87 -1.74 -6.35
CA GLY A 6 9.01 -2.88 -6.03
C GLY A 6 7.54 -2.52 -6.09
N ARG A 7 6.72 -3.54 -6.31
CA ARG A 7 5.26 -3.47 -6.35
C ARG A 7 4.68 -3.35 -4.94
N MET A 8 5.06 -2.29 -4.22
CA MET A 8 4.63 -2.01 -2.85
C MET A 8 3.11 -1.88 -2.71
N GLU A 9 2.40 -1.57 -3.79
CA GLU A 9 0.94 -1.65 -3.82
C GLU A 9 0.37 -3.01 -3.40
N ILE A 10 1.09 -4.12 -3.64
CA ILE A 10 0.61 -5.45 -3.26
C ILE A 10 0.53 -5.60 -1.74
N PRO A 11 1.63 -5.48 -0.97
CA PRO A 11 1.52 -5.57 0.48
C PRO A 11 0.71 -4.42 1.08
N ARG A 12 0.59 -3.25 0.42
CA ARG A 12 -0.36 -2.21 0.83
C ARG A 12 -1.80 -2.69 0.77
N TYR A 13 -2.22 -3.27 -0.34
CA TYR A 13 -3.55 -3.89 -0.48
C TYR A 13 -3.80 -4.96 0.58
N LEU A 14 -2.84 -5.87 0.76
CA LEU A 14 -2.95 -6.94 1.76
C LEU A 14 -3.03 -6.39 3.20
N SER A 15 -2.23 -5.38 3.54
CA SER A 15 -2.33 -4.71 4.84
C SER A 15 -3.63 -3.91 5.00
N GLY A 16 -4.23 -3.47 3.88
CA GLY A 16 -5.54 -2.85 3.85
C GLY A 16 -6.64 -3.82 4.25
N ILE A 17 -6.60 -5.07 3.78
CA ILE A 17 -7.52 -6.13 4.22
C ILE A 17 -7.46 -6.28 5.74
N VAL A 18 -6.25 -6.34 6.31
CA VAL A 18 -6.07 -6.44 7.77
C VAL A 18 -6.68 -5.24 8.48
N ALA A 19 -6.43 -4.02 8.00
CA ALA A 19 -6.98 -2.81 8.61
C ALA A 19 -8.50 -2.72 8.49
N GLY A 20 -9.07 -3.10 7.34
CA GLY A 20 -10.51 -3.10 7.10
C GLY A 20 -11.26 -4.14 7.94
N SER A 21 -10.64 -5.29 8.21
CA SER A 21 -11.19 -6.27 9.15
C SER A 21 -11.09 -5.84 10.61
N ALA A 22 -10.09 -5.03 10.96
CA ALA A 22 -9.81 -4.64 12.34
C ALA A 22 -10.50 -3.35 12.80
N THR A 23 -10.89 -2.47 11.87
CA THR A 23 -11.58 -1.21 12.22
C THR A 23 -13.02 -1.48 12.70
N GLU A 24 -13.40 -0.85 13.81
CA GLU A 24 -14.75 -0.82 14.36
C GLU A 24 -15.47 0.50 14.02
N SER A 25 -14.70 1.58 13.88
CA SER A 25 -15.18 2.94 13.62
C SER A 25 -15.52 3.21 12.16
N ASN A 26 -15.03 2.37 11.23
CA ASN A 26 -15.00 2.61 9.79
C ASN A 26 -14.14 3.82 9.37
N ILE A 27 -13.34 4.39 10.28
CA ILE A 27 -12.44 5.51 9.99
C ILE A 27 -11.01 5.03 10.20
N ILE A 28 -10.22 5.06 9.13
CA ILE A 28 -8.80 4.70 9.16
C ILE A 28 -7.98 5.94 8.82
N GLY A 29 -7.03 6.31 9.67
CA GLY A 29 -6.15 7.44 9.44
C GLY A 29 -4.92 7.04 8.62
N TYR A 30 -4.52 7.86 7.65
CA TYR A 30 -3.35 7.64 6.81
C TYR A 30 -2.43 8.87 6.79
N VAL A 31 -1.27 8.75 7.43
CA VAL A 31 -0.24 9.80 7.44
C VAL A 31 0.62 9.68 6.19
N ALA A 32 0.51 10.63 5.25
CA ALA A 32 1.17 10.57 3.94
C ALA A 32 2.31 11.58 3.80
N ALA A 33 3.31 11.27 2.96
CA ALA A 33 4.46 12.14 2.70
C ALA A 33 4.16 13.27 1.72
N PHE A 34 4.23 12.96 0.43
CA PHE A 34 4.03 13.85 -0.69
C PHE A 34 2.95 13.30 -1.60
N ASP A 35 2.25 14.18 -2.30
CA ASP A 35 1.20 13.91 -3.27
C ASP A 35 1.76 13.44 -4.63
N ILE A 36 2.68 12.46 -4.59
CA ILE A 36 3.33 11.88 -5.78
C ILE A 36 2.78 10.49 -6.11
N PRO A 37 2.98 9.98 -7.35
CA PRO A 37 2.36 8.72 -7.78
C PRO A 37 2.64 7.50 -6.92
N GLU A 38 3.82 7.40 -6.31
CA GLU A 38 4.13 6.32 -5.36
C GLU A 38 3.22 6.32 -4.14
N VAL A 39 3.00 7.49 -3.55
CA VAL A 39 2.21 7.65 -2.33
C VAL A 39 0.73 7.47 -2.64
N VAL A 40 0.25 8.08 -3.72
CA VAL A 40 -1.15 7.94 -4.19
C VAL A 40 -1.46 6.48 -4.51
N ARG A 41 -0.56 5.78 -5.22
CA ARG A 41 -0.73 4.35 -5.50
C ARG A 41 -0.76 3.51 -4.22
N GLY A 42 0.09 3.82 -3.24
CA GLY A 42 0.08 3.16 -1.94
C GLY A 42 -1.22 3.37 -1.15
N ILE A 43 -1.76 4.59 -1.14
CA ILE A 43 -3.04 4.94 -0.52
C ILE A 43 -4.20 4.20 -1.20
N ASN A 44 -4.25 4.24 -2.53
CA ASN A 44 -5.32 3.59 -3.28
C ASN A 44 -5.31 2.08 -3.10
N ALA A 45 -4.14 1.45 -3.19
CA ALA A 45 -4.03 0.01 -2.98
C ALA A 45 -4.49 -0.39 -1.57
N PHE A 46 -4.03 0.34 -0.56
CA PHE A 46 -4.47 0.14 0.83
C PHE A 46 -5.98 0.28 0.98
N THR A 47 -6.57 1.33 0.38
CA THR A 47 -8.01 1.60 0.45
C THR A 47 -8.84 0.54 -0.27
N LEU A 48 -8.40 0.06 -1.44
CA LEU A 48 -9.02 -1.08 -2.13
C LEU A 48 -9.01 -2.33 -1.25
N GLY A 49 -7.91 -2.57 -0.53
CA GLY A 49 -7.80 -3.67 0.43
C GLY A 49 -8.78 -3.54 1.59
N VAL A 50 -8.84 -2.37 2.21
CA VAL A 50 -9.78 -2.04 3.30
C VAL A 50 -11.21 -2.33 2.86
N ARG A 51 -11.60 -1.78 1.70
CA ARG A 51 -12.98 -1.84 1.20
C ARG A 51 -13.39 -3.20 0.67
N SER A 52 -12.43 -4.07 0.35
CA SER A 52 -12.72 -5.44 -0.07
C SER A 52 -13.36 -6.28 1.04
N VAL A 53 -13.12 -5.93 2.30
CA VAL A 53 -13.71 -6.59 3.48
C VAL A 53 -14.66 -5.69 4.27
N ASN A 54 -14.51 -4.37 4.16
CA ASN A 54 -15.38 -3.40 4.81
C ASN A 54 -15.75 -2.25 3.85
N PRO A 55 -16.81 -2.40 3.04
CA PRO A 55 -17.22 -1.41 2.05
C PRO A 55 -17.69 -0.06 2.61
N GLU A 56 -17.93 0.05 3.92
CA GLU A 56 -18.33 1.30 4.57
C GLU A 56 -17.12 2.06 5.13
N ALA A 57 -15.94 1.44 5.20
CA ALA A 57 -14.75 2.07 5.72
C ALA A 57 -14.17 3.14 4.79
N GLU A 58 -13.73 4.23 5.41
CA GLU A 58 -13.08 5.37 4.78
C GLU A 58 -11.62 5.49 5.25
N VAL A 59 -10.73 5.91 4.34
CA VAL A 59 -9.32 6.17 4.62
C VAL A 59 -9.07 7.67 4.56
N HIS A 60 -8.89 8.29 5.72
CA HIS A 60 -8.70 9.73 5.91
C HIS A 60 -7.22 10.08 5.78
N VAL A 61 -6.85 10.75 4.70
CA VAL A 61 -5.45 11.03 4.34
C VAL A 61 -5.07 12.44 4.77
N THR A 62 -3.90 12.59 5.39
CA THR A 62 -3.30 13.91 5.64
C THR A 62 -1.81 13.90 5.32
N TYR A 63 -1.37 14.90 4.55
CA TYR A 63 0.01 15.02 4.08
C TYR A 63 0.91 15.83 5.02
N THR A 64 2.11 15.31 5.31
CA THR A 64 3.16 16.02 6.05
C THR A 64 4.00 16.93 5.14
N ASN A 65 4.01 16.69 3.81
CA ASN A 65 4.93 17.31 2.84
C ASN A 65 6.41 17.10 3.19
N THR A 66 6.73 15.93 3.75
CA THR A 66 8.08 15.46 4.06
C THR A 66 8.08 13.93 4.17
N TRP A 67 9.22 13.29 3.90
CA TRP A 67 9.37 11.84 4.15
C TRP A 67 9.59 11.53 5.63
N PHE A 68 10.25 12.44 6.34
CA PHE A 68 10.67 12.24 7.73
C PHE A 68 10.58 13.54 8.53
N ASP A 69 9.67 13.57 9.49
CA ASP A 69 9.52 14.60 10.52
C ASP A 69 8.73 13.99 11.70
N PRO A 70 9.39 13.23 12.59
CA PRO A 70 8.70 12.43 13.61
C PRO A 70 7.73 13.23 14.49
N PRO A 71 8.05 14.46 14.97
CA PRO A 71 7.08 15.30 15.67
C PRO A 71 5.84 15.63 14.84
N ARG A 72 6.00 15.95 13.55
CA ARG A 72 4.88 16.29 12.65
C ARG A 72 4.05 15.07 12.30
N GLU A 73 4.70 13.94 12.02
CA GLU A 73 4.07 12.64 11.79
C GLU A 73 3.16 12.26 12.95
N ARG A 74 3.69 12.36 14.18
CA ARG A 74 2.91 12.12 15.41
C ARG A 74 1.72 13.05 15.54
N THR A 75 1.93 14.34 15.26
CA THR A 75 0.87 15.36 15.37
C THR A 75 -0.28 15.07 14.41
N ILE A 76 0.04 14.67 13.17
CA ILE A 76 -0.99 14.30 12.18
C ILE A 76 -1.70 13.01 12.58
N ALA A 77 -0.97 12.00 13.05
CA ALA A 77 -1.59 10.77 13.54
C ALA A 77 -2.56 11.05 14.70
N GLN A 78 -2.16 11.88 15.67
CA GLN A 78 -3.03 12.29 16.77
C GLN A 78 -4.29 13.02 16.27
N ALA A 79 -4.14 13.93 15.29
CA ALA A 79 -5.29 14.62 14.73
C ALA A 79 -6.28 13.67 14.03
N LEU A 80 -5.79 12.60 13.40
CA LEU A 80 -6.65 11.57 12.78
C LEU A 80 -7.34 10.70 13.85
N LEU A 81 -6.63 10.34 14.92
CA LEU A 81 -7.21 9.65 16.08
C LEU A 81 -8.30 10.51 16.74
N ASP A 82 -8.06 11.81 16.91
CA ASP A 82 -9.03 12.76 17.46
C ASP A 82 -10.26 12.94 16.56
N GLN A 83 -10.15 12.63 15.25
CA GLN A 83 -11.25 12.59 14.29
C GLN A 83 -12.04 11.27 14.32
N GLY A 84 -11.65 10.32 15.17
CA GLY A 84 -12.33 9.04 15.36
C GLY A 84 -11.69 7.86 14.64
N ALA A 85 -10.51 8.03 14.05
CA ALA A 85 -9.79 6.89 13.48
C ALA A 85 -9.37 5.90 14.58
N ASP A 86 -9.57 4.61 14.34
CA ASP A 86 -9.17 3.53 15.26
C ASP A 86 -8.07 2.61 14.71
N VAL A 87 -7.68 2.85 13.45
CA VAL A 87 -6.48 2.27 12.84
C VAL A 87 -5.66 3.37 12.19
N ILE A 88 -4.35 3.42 12.47
CA ILE A 88 -3.41 4.34 11.81
C ILE A 88 -2.48 3.59 10.86
N ALA A 89 -2.48 3.98 9.59
CA ALA A 89 -1.50 3.60 8.58
C ALA A 89 -0.64 4.80 8.18
N GLN A 90 0.46 4.55 7.46
CA GLN A 90 1.34 5.63 7.00
C GLN A 90 2.07 5.34 5.70
N HIS A 91 2.54 6.40 5.07
CA HIS A 91 3.61 6.43 4.08
C HIS A 91 4.64 7.50 4.50
N GLN A 92 5.31 7.21 5.61
CA GLN A 92 6.33 8.03 6.29
C GLN A 92 7.48 7.13 6.77
N ASP A 93 8.58 7.75 7.17
CA ASP A 93 9.84 7.06 7.48
C ASP A 93 10.10 6.84 8.98
N SER A 94 9.23 7.32 9.89
CA SER A 94 9.38 7.12 11.34
C SER A 94 8.39 6.10 11.92
N THR A 95 8.51 5.79 13.21
CA THR A 95 7.57 4.93 13.96
C THR A 95 6.54 5.74 14.76
N GLU A 96 6.56 7.07 14.64
CA GLU A 96 5.76 7.93 15.51
C GLU A 96 4.25 7.83 15.27
N PRO A 97 3.73 7.66 14.04
CA PRO A 97 2.30 7.41 13.84
C PRO A 97 1.80 6.14 14.53
N GLN A 98 2.55 5.04 14.47
CA GLN A 98 2.19 3.79 15.16
C GLN A 98 2.30 3.93 16.69
N LYS A 99 3.28 4.70 17.19
CA LYS A 99 3.35 5.00 18.63
C LYS A 99 2.18 5.87 19.08
N ALA A 100 1.74 6.84 18.27
CA ALA A 100 0.56 7.65 18.59
C ALA A 100 -0.68 6.77 18.75
N ALA A 101 -0.92 5.85 17.80
CA ALA A 101 -2.02 4.90 17.88
C ALA A 101 -1.95 4.02 19.15
N ARG A 102 -0.77 3.44 19.43
CA ARG A 102 -0.55 2.65 20.64
C ARG A 102 -0.84 3.45 21.92
N ASP A 103 -0.39 4.70 21.98
CA ASP A 103 -0.56 5.54 23.18
C ASP A 103 -2.02 5.96 23.41
N THR A 104 -2.91 5.71 22.43
CA THR A 104 -4.37 5.84 22.53
C THR A 104 -5.10 4.49 22.56
N ASP A 105 -4.38 3.38 22.77
CA ASP A 105 -4.91 2.00 22.76
C ASP A 105 -5.60 1.61 21.44
N THR A 106 -5.20 2.23 20.32
CA THR A 106 -5.70 1.91 18.97
C THR A 106 -4.69 1.11 18.16
N LEU A 107 -5.14 0.59 17.02
CA LEU A 107 -4.36 -0.31 16.17
C LEU A 107 -3.63 0.46 15.07
N SER A 108 -2.67 -0.20 14.43
CA SER A 108 -1.89 0.43 13.37
C SER A 108 -1.33 -0.56 12.36
N ILE A 109 -1.02 -0.03 11.18
CA ILE A 109 -0.27 -0.69 10.11
C ILE A 109 1.08 0.02 9.99
N GLY A 110 2.17 -0.73 10.15
CA GLY A 110 3.53 -0.20 10.00
C GLY A 110 3.92 -0.01 8.53
N TYR A 111 5.13 0.48 8.27
CA TYR A 111 5.66 0.64 6.91
C TYR A 111 7.20 0.58 6.88
N HIS A 112 7.78 0.28 5.72
CA HIS A 112 9.21 0.07 5.43
C HIS A 112 9.88 -1.13 6.12
N SER A 113 9.52 -1.42 7.36
CA SER A 113 10.11 -2.47 8.19
C SER A 113 9.04 -3.09 9.07
N ASP A 114 9.34 -4.23 9.67
CA ASP A 114 8.50 -4.82 10.70
C ASP A 114 8.50 -3.91 11.95
N MET A 115 7.50 -3.04 12.03
CA MET A 115 7.39 -2.04 13.09
C MET A 115 6.90 -2.63 14.42
N SER A 116 6.38 -3.87 14.43
CA SER A 116 5.99 -4.56 15.66
C SER A 116 7.18 -4.72 16.62
N ARG A 117 8.39 -4.83 16.07
CA ARG A 117 9.66 -4.90 16.82
C ARG A 117 9.98 -3.64 17.62
N PHE A 118 9.39 -2.50 17.26
CA PHE A 118 9.65 -1.20 17.90
C PHE A 118 8.45 -0.69 18.68
N VAL A 119 7.23 -0.95 18.21
CA VAL A 119 6.00 -0.40 18.80
C VAL A 119 5.25 -1.44 19.64
N GLY A 120 5.25 -2.71 19.22
CA GLY A 120 4.57 -3.81 19.89
C GLY A 120 3.37 -4.36 19.10
N GLU A 121 2.51 -5.11 19.80
CA GLU A 121 1.39 -5.85 19.19
C GLU A 121 0.29 -4.97 18.58
N SER A 122 0.24 -3.67 18.89
CA SER A 122 -0.68 -2.73 18.24
C SER A 122 -0.36 -2.49 16.76
N VAL A 123 0.81 -2.93 16.28
CA VAL A 123 1.12 -3.00 14.84
C VAL A 123 0.63 -4.35 14.31
N LEU A 124 -0.49 -4.33 13.60
CA LEU A 124 -1.14 -5.55 13.10
C LEU A 124 -0.29 -6.29 12.07
N THR A 125 0.38 -5.53 11.21
CA THR A 125 1.40 -5.99 10.27
C THR A 125 2.09 -4.77 9.64
N SER A 126 3.01 -4.95 8.70
CA SER A 126 3.70 -3.88 7.98
C SER A 126 4.01 -4.30 6.54
N PRO A 127 3.73 -3.47 5.52
CA PRO A 127 4.36 -3.59 4.22
C PRO A 127 5.86 -3.29 4.33
N VAL A 128 6.70 -4.25 3.93
CA VAL A 128 8.16 -4.22 4.13
C VAL A 128 8.88 -4.32 2.79
N TRP A 129 9.97 -3.59 2.66
CA TRP A 129 10.91 -3.73 1.56
C TRP A 129 11.95 -4.82 1.86
N THR A 130 12.24 -5.70 0.90
CA THR A 130 13.24 -6.78 1.00
C THR A 130 14.29 -6.65 -0.10
N TRP A 131 15.12 -5.61 0.02
CA TRP A 131 16.13 -5.29 -0.99
C TRP A 131 17.37 -6.19 -0.96
N GLU A 132 17.52 -7.03 0.07
CA GLU A 132 18.74 -7.76 0.36
C GLU A 132 19.19 -8.63 -0.82
N GLU A 133 18.29 -9.42 -1.40
CA GLU A 133 18.60 -10.30 -2.52
C GLU A 133 18.93 -9.51 -3.78
N LYS A 134 18.12 -8.49 -4.11
CA LYS A 134 18.30 -7.69 -5.32
C LYS A 134 19.59 -6.88 -5.30
N TYR A 135 19.95 -6.29 -4.16
CA TYR A 135 21.22 -5.58 -4.03
C TYR A 135 22.42 -6.53 -4.00
N THR A 136 22.29 -7.73 -3.43
CA THR A 136 23.33 -8.75 -3.50
C THR A 136 23.59 -9.17 -4.95
N GLU A 137 22.53 -9.39 -5.73
CA GLU A 137 22.61 -9.71 -7.16
C GLU A 137 23.33 -8.60 -7.94
N ILE A 138 22.90 -7.34 -7.77
CA ILE A 138 23.50 -6.19 -8.46
C ILE A 138 24.99 -6.05 -8.13
N VAL A 139 25.36 -6.17 -6.85
CA VAL A 139 26.77 -6.09 -6.43
C VAL A 139 27.58 -7.22 -7.06
N GLN A 140 27.06 -8.44 -7.10
CA GLN A 140 27.73 -9.57 -7.73
C GLN A 140 27.96 -9.34 -9.23
N GLN A 141 26.95 -8.86 -9.96
CA GLN A 141 27.09 -8.55 -11.39
C GLN A 141 28.14 -7.46 -11.67
N VAL A 142 28.26 -6.45 -10.78
CA VAL A 142 29.29 -5.42 -10.89
C VAL A 142 30.67 -6.01 -10.68
N LEU A 143 30.85 -6.88 -9.67
CA LEU A 143 32.11 -7.56 -9.40
C LEU A 143 32.54 -8.48 -10.55
N ASP A 144 31.57 -9.17 -11.17
CA ASP A 144 31.81 -10.07 -12.31
C ASP A 144 32.00 -9.33 -13.64
N GLY A 145 31.86 -7.99 -13.66
CA GLY A 145 31.92 -7.18 -14.87
C GLY A 145 30.78 -7.45 -15.85
N SER A 146 29.70 -8.06 -15.40
CA SER A 146 28.53 -8.45 -16.20
C SER A 146 27.34 -7.50 -16.04
N TYR A 147 27.45 -6.50 -15.16
CA TYR A 147 26.36 -5.57 -14.85
C TYR A 147 25.84 -4.82 -16.09
N GLN A 148 24.52 -4.85 -16.26
CA GLN A 148 23.81 -4.06 -17.26
C GLN A 148 22.77 -3.16 -16.58
N SER A 149 22.51 -2.02 -17.23
CA SER A 149 21.47 -1.10 -16.76
C SER A 149 20.10 -1.78 -16.88
N GLU A 150 19.29 -1.72 -15.83
CA GLU A 150 17.96 -2.35 -15.80
C GLU A 150 16.84 -1.37 -15.41
N SER A 151 15.61 -1.74 -15.76
CA SER A 151 14.38 -1.13 -15.25
C SER A 151 13.55 -2.25 -14.61
N TYR A 152 13.65 -2.39 -13.29
CA TYR A 152 13.01 -3.45 -12.53
C TYR A 152 11.81 -2.92 -11.74
N TYR A 153 10.67 -3.60 -11.88
CA TYR A 153 9.44 -3.35 -11.12
C TYR A 153 8.75 -4.66 -10.76
N GLY A 154 9.15 -5.25 -9.63
CA GLY A 154 8.81 -6.63 -9.27
C GLY A 154 8.27 -6.83 -7.85
N VAL A 155 7.90 -8.07 -7.55
CA VAL A 155 7.26 -8.48 -6.28
C VAL A 155 8.24 -9.10 -5.28
N GLU A 156 9.47 -9.35 -5.71
CA GLU A 156 10.50 -10.07 -4.95
C GLU A 156 11.14 -9.18 -3.87
N VAL A 157 11.09 -7.86 -4.07
CA VAL A 157 11.63 -6.85 -3.15
C VAL A 157 10.59 -6.30 -2.16
N VAL A 158 9.42 -6.93 -2.08
CA VAL A 158 8.34 -6.52 -1.18
C VAL A 158 7.68 -7.72 -0.52
N LYS A 159 7.29 -7.55 0.74
CA LYS A 159 6.50 -8.53 1.47
C LYS A 159 5.63 -7.87 2.54
N LEU A 160 4.80 -8.68 3.17
CA LEU A 160 4.10 -8.33 4.40
C LEU A 160 4.89 -8.90 5.60
N ALA A 161 4.99 -8.12 6.68
CA ALA A 161 5.55 -8.58 7.95
C ALA A 161 4.62 -9.62 8.63
N PRO A 162 5.10 -10.40 9.60
CA PRO A 162 4.24 -11.29 10.38
C PRO A 162 3.04 -10.55 10.99
N PHE A 163 1.93 -11.26 11.15
CA PHE A 163 0.74 -10.72 11.80
C PHE A 163 0.91 -10.65 13.31
N SER A 164 0.37 -9.60 13.93
CA SER A 164 0.15 -9.52 15.37
C SER A 164 -0.82 -10.62 15.82
N SER A 165 -0.75 -10.97 17.11
CA SER A 165 -1.71 -11.85 17.78
C SER A 165 -3.14 -11.27 17.81
N LEU A 166 -3.28 -9.96 17.55
CA LEU A 166 -4.55 -9.24 17.44
C LEU A 166 -5.24 -9.41 16.08
N VAL A 167 -4.55 -9.96 15.07
CA VAL A 167 -5.16 -10.21 13.76
C VAL A 167 -5.97 -11.50 13.81
N GLU A 168 -7.25 -11.42 13.43
CA GLU A 168 -8.11 -12.59 13.37
C GLU A 168 -7.64 -13.58 12.31
N SER A 169 -7.80 -14.88 12.60
CA SER A 169 -7.34 -15.95 11.69
C SER A 169 -8.04 -15.92 10.33
N GLU A 170 -9.29 -15.46 10.28
CA GLU A 170 -10.02 -15.32 9.02
C GLU A 170 -9.36 -14.27 8.12
N SER A 171 -9.00 -13.11 8.68
CA SER A 171 -8.26 -12.06 7.96
C SER A 171 -6.90 -12.54 7.49
N SER A 172 -6.14 -13.28 8.31
CA SER A 172 -4.82 -13.79 7.89
C SER A 172 -4.93 -14.81 6.76
N ILE A 173 -5.91 -15.72 6.83
CA ILE A 173 -6.17 -16.72 5.77
C ILE A 173 -6.56 -16.03 4.46
N LEU A 174 -7.43 -15.01 4.53
CA LEU A 174 -7.84 -14.24 3.36
C LEU A 174 -6.63 -13.54 2.72
N VAL A 175 -5.79 -12.89 3.53
CA VAL A 175 -4.58 -12.21 3.04
C VAL A 175 -3.63 -13.19 2.36
N GLU A 176 -3.37 -14.36 2.96
CA GLU A 176 -2.51 -15.39 2.39
C GLU A 176 -3.06 -15.90 1.04
N ALA A 177 -4.38 -16.12 0.95
CA ALA A 177 -5.01 -16.53 -0.29
C ALA A 177 -4.90 -15.46 -1.40
N GLN A 178 -5.06 -14.18 -1.05
CA GLN A 178 -4.92 -13.06 -1.98
C GLN A 178 -3.47 -12.88 -2.44
N ASP A 179 -2.49 -12.95 -1.53
CA ASP A 179 -1.07 -12.90 -1.88
C ASP A 179 -0.70 -14.04 -2.84
N ALA A 180 -1.16 -15.26 -2.55
CA ALA A 180 -0.95 -16.42 -3.42
C ALA A 180 -1.56 -16.22 -4.81
N ALA A 181 -2.79 -15.69 -4.90
CA ALA A 181 -3.45 -15.42 -6.18
C ALA A 181 -2.73 -14.33 -6.99
N ILE A 182 -2.25 -13.26 -6.33
CA ILE A 182 -1.49 -12.19 -6.97
C ILE A 182 -0.15 -12.71 -7.48
N ARG A 183 0.59 -13.48 -6.66
CA ARG A 183 1.87 -14.10 -7.06
C ARG A 183 1.69 -15.12 -8.17
N ALA A 184 0.57 -15.85 -8.19
CA ALA A 184 0.21 -16.76 -9.28
C ALA A 184 -0.26 -16.03 -10.56
N GLY A 185 -0.42 -14.71 -10.51
CA GLY A 185 -0.91 -13.90 -11.64
C GLY A 185 -2.38 -14.16 -11.97
N THR A 186 -3.14 -14.75 -11.05
CA THR A 186 -4.59 -14.98 -11.22
C THR A 186 -5.44 -13.84 -10.66
N ALA A 187 -4.81 -12.89 -9.97
CA ALA A 187 -5.41 -11.65 -9.47
C ALA A 187 -4.39 -10.50 -9.57
N ASP A 188 -4.88 -9.26 -9.56
CA ASP A 188 -4.06 -8.04 -9.47
C ASP A 188 -4.86 -6.99 -8.67
N VAL A 189 -4.17 -6.07 -8.02
CA VAL A 189 -4.75 -5.08 -7.08
C VAL A 189 -5.63 -4.08 -7.82
N PHE A 190 -5.17 -3.61 -8.98
CA PHE A 190 -5.82 -2.55 -9.73
C PHE A 190 -6.61 -3.06 -10.92
N CYS A 191 -7.47 -4.05 -10.68
CA CYS A 191 -8.46 -4.53 -11.64
C CYS A 191 -9.87 -4.04 -11.28
N GLY A 192 -10.63 -3.65 -12.30
CA GLY A 192 -11.95 -3.08 -12.13
C GLY A 192 -13.03 -4.12 -11.78
N PRO A 193 -14.20 -3.64 -11.30
CA PRO A 193 -14.60 -2.24 -11.32
C PRO A 193 -13.93 -1.39 -10.23
N ILE A 194 -13.36 -0.24 -10.62
CA ILE A 194 -12.79 0.74 -9.68
C ILE A 194 -13.43 2.10 -9.92
N LEU A 195 -14.10 2.61 -8.89
CA LEU A 195 -14.59 3.98 -8.81
C LEU A 195 -13.52 4.89 -8.19
N SER A 196 -13.52 6.15 -8.59
CA SER A 196 -12.76 7.21 -7.91
C SER A 196 -13.51 7.73 -6.68
N ASN A 197 -12.83 8.52 -5.84
CA ASN A 197 -13.43 9.21 -4.70
C ASN A 197 -14.51 10.24 -5.08
N THR A 198 -14.65 10.59 -6.35
CA THR A 198 -15.73 11.45 -6.89
C THR A 198 -16.83 10.66 -7.60
N GLY A 199 -16.78 9.31 -7.56
CA GLY A 199 -17.79 8.43 -8.16
C GLY A 199 -17.62 8.17 -9.66
N VAL A 200 -16.56 8.67 -10.29
CA VAL A 200 -16.25 8.37 -11.70
C VAL A 200 -15.74 6.93 -11.81
N LEU A 201 -16.27 6.15 -12.76
CA LEU A 201 -15.77 4.81 -13.08
C LEU A 201 -14.44 4.92 -13.84
N VAL A 202 -13.35 4.56 -13.15
CA VAL A 202 -11.98 4.72 -13.67
C VAL A 202 -11.53 3.48 -14.41
N VAL A 203 -11.76 2.30 -13.83
CA VAL A 203 -11.40 1.00 -14.43
C VAL A 203 -12.66 0.16 -14.54
N ALA A 204 -13.01 -0.24 -15.76
CA ALA A 204 -14.17 -1.09 -16.01
C ALA A 204 -13.94 -2.53 -15.52
N GLU A 205 -15.04 -3.25 -15.29
CA GLU A 205 -14.98 -4.67 -14.93
C GLU A 205 -14.19 -5.49 -15.96
N GLY A 206 -13.31 -6.36 -15.48
CA GLY A 206 -12.44 -7.19 -16.31
C GLY A 206 -11.26 -6.46 -16.97
N LYS A 207 -11.06 -5.18 -16.65
CA LYS A 207 -9.88 -4.40 -17.05
C LYS A 207 -8.97 -4.15 -15.86
N CYS A 208 -7.68 -3.92 -16.13
CA CYS A 208 -6.70 -3.63 -15.08
C CYS A 208 -5.80 -2.47 -15.48
N LEU A 209 -5.16 -1.82 -14.52
CA LEU A 209 -4.20 -0.77 -14.85
C LEU A 209 -2.89 -1.36 -15.41
N THR A 210 -2.33 -0.68 -16.41
CA THR A 210 -0.99 -0.91 -16.91
C THR A 210 0.05 -0.35 -15.94
N ASP A 211 1.30 -0.82 -16.03
CA ASP A 211 2.36 -0.30 -15.15
C ASP A 211 2.62 1.19 -15.40
N ALA A 212 2.48 1.66 -16.64
CA ALA A 212 2.59 3.08 -16.96
C ALA A 212 1.53 3.92 -16.23
N GLU A 213 0.27 3.47 -16.23
CA GLU A 213 -0.82 4.14 -15.50
C GLU A 213 -0.60 4.10 -13.98
N LEU A 214 -0.08 2.99 -13.44
CA LEU A 214 0.27 2.88 -12.02
C LEU A 214 1.40 3.84 -11.61
N LEU A 215 2.41 3.99 -12.46
CA LEU A 215 3.58 4.85 -12.21
C LEU A 215 3.26 6.35 -12.41
N SER A 216 2.12 6.68 -13.01
CA SER A 216 1.64 8.06 -13.20
C SER A 216 0.35 8.38 -12.43
N MET A 217 -0.02 7.55 -11.45
CA MET A 217 -1.29 7.68 -10.72
C MET A 217 -1.36 8.98 -9.90
N ASP A 218 -2.42 9.76 -10.08
CA ASP A 218 -2.60 11.08 -9.47
C ASP A 218 -4.03 11.32 -8.95
N TRP A 219 -4.86 10.29 -8.92
CA TRP A 219 -6.26 10.31 -8.52
C TRP A 219 -6.52 9.32 -7.38
N TYR A 220 -7.62 9.49 -6.64
CA TYR A 220 -7.99 8.56 -5.56
C TYR A 220 -9.16 7.65 -5.91
N VAL A 221 -9.10 6.42 -5.39
CA VAL A 221 -10.21 5.46 -5.41
C VAL A 221 -11.33 5.86 -4.44
N GLU A 222 -12.52 5.29 -4.65
CA GLU A 222 -13.64 5.42 -3.71
C GLU A 222 -13.23 5.07 -2.27
N GLY A 223 -13.74 5.84 -1.31
CA GLY A 223 -13.49 5.71 0.12
C GLY A 223 -12.23 6.40 0.63
N VAL A 224 -11.39 6.97 -0.23
CA VAL A 224 -10.35 7.90 0.22
C VAL A 224 -10.97 9.27 0.53
N VAL A 225 -10.77 9.75 1.76
CA VAL A 225 -11.17 11.09 2.20
C VAL A 225 -9.94 11.99 2.24
N GLY A 226 -9.97 13.03 1.42
CA GLY A 226 -8.88 13.99 1.23
C GLY A 226 -8.85 14.51 -0.21
N ASP A 227 -8.02 15.52 -0.45
CA ASP A 227 -7.85 16.10 -1.80
C ASP A 227 -6.85 15.30 -2.62
N ALA A 228 -7.28 14.80 -3.77
CA ALA A 228 -6.41 14.13 -4.73
C ALA A 228 -5.52 15.16 -5.46
N PRO A 229 -4.29 14.78 -5.86
CA PRO A 229 -3.43 15.67 -6.65
C PRO A 229 -4.07 16.09 -7.99
N ALA A 230 -4.87 15.21 -8.60
CA ALA A 230 -5.61 15.47 -9.83
C ALA A 230 -6.99 14.80 -9.83
N GLN A 231 -7.83 15.19 -10.80
CA GLN A 231 -9.13 14.57 -11.04
C GLN A 231 -8.99 13.25 -11.80
N ALA A 232 -9.74 12.24 -11.37
CA ALA A 232 -9.82 10.96 -12.06
C ALA A 232 -10.38 11.09 -13.48
N LYS A 233 -9.95 10.20 -14.37
CA LYS A 233 -10.41 10.12 -15.77
C LYS A 233 -11.08 8.77 -16.02
N GLU A 234 -12.11 8.75 -16.86
CA GLU A 234 -12.73 7.51 -17.33
C GLU A 234 -11.82 6.74 -18.29
N GLY A 235 -12.02 5.42 -18.38
CA GLY A 235 -11.41 4.58 -19.42
C GLY A 235 -9.95 4.17 -19.19
N LEU A 236 -9.46 4.23 -17.95
CA LEU A 236 -8.13 3.67 -17.64
C LEU A 236 -8.15 2.14 -17.70
N GLY A 237 -7.03 1.55 -18.12
CA GLY A 237 -6.90 0.11 -18.27
C GLY A 237 -7.53 -0.49 -19.53
N GLU A 238 -8.09 0.32 -20.45
CA GLU A 238 -8.69 -0.16 -21.70
C GLU A 238 -7.71 -0.93 -22.60
N SER A 239 -6.44 -0.50 -22.61
CA SER A 239 -5.34 -1.14 -23.35
C SER A 239 -4.78 -2.39 -22.68
N SER A 240 -5.16 -2.65 -21.43
CA SER A 240 -4.69 -3.81 -20.70
C SER A 240 -5.68 -4.97 -20.89
N ASN A 241 -5.21 -5.99 -21.62
CA ASN A 241 -5.66 -7.35 -21.44
C ASN A 241 -4.47 -8.07 -20.80
N LYS A 242 -4.16 -7.76 -19.53
CA LYS A 242 -2.97 -8.34 -18.89
C LYS A 242 -3.16 -9.83 -18.68
N ILE A 243 -2.53 -10.61 -19.56
CA ILE A 243 -1.84 -11.85 -19.20
C ILE A 243 -0.63 -11.44 -18.34
N PRO A 244 -0.27 -12.16 -17.26
CA PRO A 244 0.74 -11.70 -16.30
C PRO A 244 2.09 -11.38 -16.95
N ALA A 245 2.64 -10.19 -16.67
CA ALA A 245 3.87 -9.68 -17.28
C ALA A 245 5.13 -10.48 -16.92
N TRP A 246 5.11 -11.29 -15.85
CA TRP A 246 6.22 -12.18 -15.47
C TRP A 246 6.33 -13.43 -16.35
N LYS A 247 5.41 -13.63 -17.31
CA LYS A 247 5.51 -14.69 -18.34
C LYS A 247 6.19 -14.25 -19.64
N ILE A 248 6.63 -12.99 -19.74
CA ILE A 248 7.34 -12.49 -20.94
C ILE A 248 8.85 -12.54 -20.67
N SER A 249 9.36 -13.74 -20.38
CA SER A 249 10.77 -14.07 -20.52
C SER A 249 10.92 -15.57 -20.79
N GLU A 250 10.59 -15.96 -22.03
CA GLU A 250 11.18 -17.10 -22.74
C GLU A 250 11.59 -16.65 -24.14
#